data_AF-A0A5C5WTH4-F1
#
_entry.id   AF-A0A5C5WTH4-F1
#
_cell.length_a   1.000
_cell.length_b   1.000
_cell.length_c   1.000
_cell.angle_alpha   90.00
_cell.angle_beta   90.00
_cell.angle_gamma   90.00
#
_symmetry.space_group_name_H-M   'P 1'
#
loop_
_entity.id
_entity.type
_entity.pdbx_description
1 polymer ?
#
loop_
_entity_poly.entity_id
_entity_poly.type
_entity_poly.pdbx_seq_one_letter_code
_entity_poly.pdbx_strand_id
1 'polypeptide(L)'
;MMESVHYVTCLWPGLPELWWRGRLTALPAAIAFALAVNFVLVTRFIYPQWLPSGLATMAFWIGLVAWGFLIYRNIRELPEIVFPRAVSEEPDVFPAAQQAYLKGNWKVTEQLLNDVLAIEHRDPPALLLLAGVYRITERYESAEMLMKEIGRLEVADGWFLEVAAEQQRLEQAIEKQRLAESEMADEKETESDREESEREKPDHRAPQQDTSAADLTESGDDQQGMAA
;
A
#
# COMPACT_ATOMS: atom_id res chain seq x y z
N MET A 1 26.14 -8.17 22.61
CA MET A 1 26.85 -7.10 23.35
C MET A 1 26.75 -5.78 22.56
N MET A 2 25.52 -5.31 22.29
CA MET A 2 25.23 -4.10 21.50
C MET A 2 23.96 -3.39 22.04
N GLU A 3 23.62 -3.58 23.31
CA GLU A 3 22.41 -2.99 23.91
C GLU A 3 22.65 -1.56 24.39
N SER A 4 23.90 -1.19 24.68
CA SER A 4 24.27 0.10 25.29
C SER A 4 24.07 1.30 24.36
N VAL A 5 24.09 1.10 23.04
CA VAL A 5 23.97 2.18 22.05
C VAL A 5 22.55 2.76 22.02
N HIS A 6 21.55 1.95 22.36
CA HIS A 6 20.15 2.40 22.41
C HIS A 6 19.84 3.26 23.65
N TYR A 7 20.61 3.12 24.73
CA TYR A 7 20.41 3.89 25.96
C TYR A 7 20.99 5.31 25.88
N VAL A 8 22.04 5.53 25.07
CA VAL A 8 22.63 6.87 24.91
C VAL A 8 21.66 7.80 24.16
N THR A 9 20.86 7.26 23.25
CA THR A 9 19.78 8.01 22.58
C THR A 9 18.63 8.35 23.52
N CYS A 10 18.44 7.59 24.60
CA CYS A 10 17.49 7.91 25.68
C CYS A 10 18.00 9.00 26.63
N LEU A 11 19.28 9.40 26.55
CA LEU A 11 19.84 10.48 27.37
C LEU A 11 19.29 11.86 26.94
N TRP A 12 18.74 11.96 25.73
CA TRP A 12 17.97 13.13 25.30
C TRP A 12 16.46 12.84 25.40
N PRO A 13 15.77 13.31 26.44
CA PRO A 13 14.34 13.09 26.58
C PRO A 13 13.60 13.67 25.36
N GLY A 14 12.85 12.81 24.66
CA GLY A 14 12.02 13.18 23.51
C GLY A 14 12.65 13.00 22.12
N LEU A 15 13.95 12.73 21.99
CA LEU A 15 14.57 12.49 20.67
C LEU A 15 14.17 11.14 20.03
N PRO A 16 14.14 10.02 20.78
CA PRO A 16 13.80 8.71 20.21
C PRO A 16 12.34 8.64 19.73
N GLU A 17 11.42 9.26 20.47
CA GLU A 17 9.99 9.27 20.13
C GLU A 17 9.70 10.11 18.87
N LEU A 18 10.41 11.23 18.69
CA LEU A 18 10.26 12.08 17.52
C LEU A 18 10.80 11.39 16.26
N TRP A 19 11.97 10.74 16.37
CA TRP A 19 12.66 10.16 15.23
C TRP A 19 12.07 8.83 14.75
N TRP A 20 11.49 8.02 15.66
CA TRP A 20 10.99 6.69 15.30
C TRP A 20 9.46 6.59 15.11
N ARG A 21 8.67 7.59 15.56
CA ARG A 21 7.19 7.53 15.49
C ARG A 21 6.49 8.81 15.02
N GLY A 22 7.23 9.88 14.69
CA GLY A 22 6.63 11.12 14.15
C GLY A 22 5.63 11.82 15.08
N ARG A 23 5.60 11.46 16.37
CA ARG A 23 4.59 11.94 17.33
C ARG A 23 5.03 13.30 17.91
N LEU A 24 4.38 14.37 17.48
CA LEU A 24 4.68 15.77 17.85
C LEU A 24 4.46 16.09 19.34
N THR A 25 3.83 15.20 20.12
CA THR A 25 3.55 15.44 21.54
C THR A 25 4.80 15.41 22.43
N ALA A 26 5.92 14.87 21.95
CA ALA A 26 7.22 14.90 22.65
C ALA A 26 8.01 16.20 22.41
N LEU A 27 7.61 17.02 21.44
CA LEU A 27 8.30 18.22 20.99
C LEU A 27 8.36 19.33 22.07
N PRO A 28 7.28 19.61 22.84
CA PRO A 28 7.32 20.60 23.92
C PRO A 28 8.35 20.25 25.01
N ALA A 29 8.53 18.97 25.31
CA ALA A 29 9.50 18.51 26.30
C ALA A 29 10.95 18.74 25.83
N ALA A 30 11.22 18.47 24.55
CA ALA A 30 12.53 18.74 23.94
C ALA A 30 12.84 20.26 23.92
N ILE A 31 11.85 21.10 23.60
CA ILE A 31 11.99 22.56 23.64
C ILE A 31 12.23 23.04 25.08
N ALA A 32 11.47 22.54 26.05
CA ALA A 32 11.63 22.92 27.46
C ALA A 32 13.04 22.55 27.98
N PHE A 33 13.57 21.38 27.61
CA PHE A 33 14.93 20.99 27.94
C PHE A 33 15.97 21.91 27.29
N ALA A 34 15.83 22.18 25.99
CA ALA A 34 16.72 23.09 25.28
C ALA A 34 16.72 24.49 25.91
N LEU A 35 15.55 25.03 26.27
CA LEU A 35 15.42 26.32 26.94
C LEU A 35 16.07 26.31 28.33
N ALA A 36 15.90 25.25 29.12
CA ALA A 36 16.50 25.12 30.45
C ALA A 36 18.04 25.07 30.38
N VAL A 37 18.60 24.27 29.46
CA VAL A 37 20.06 24.17 29.24
C VAL A 37 20.63 25.52 28.78
N ASN A 38 19.96 26.16 27.81
CA ASN A 38 20.36 27.49 27.34
C ASN A 38 20.27 28.53 28.46
N PHE A 39 19.23 28.49 29.28
CA PHE A 39 19.07 29.41 30.41
C PHE A 39 20.22 29.26 31.41
N VAL A 40 20.56 28.02 31.80
CA VAL A 40 21.70 27.75 32.70
C VAL A 40 23.01 28.24 32.10
N LEU A 41 23.26 27.99 30.81
CA LEU A 41 24.44 28.49 30.11
C LEU A 41 24.51 30.02 30.12
N VAL A 42 23.43 30.71 29.76
CA VAL A 42 23.37 32.18 29.72
C VAL A 42 23.57 32.78 31.12
N THR A 43 22.88 32.25 32.14
CA THR A 43 23.00 32.76 33.51
C THR A 43 24.38 32.49 34.12
N ARG A 44 25.00 31.34 33.82
CA ARG A 44 26.31 30.95 34.39
C ARG A 44 27.48 31.62 33.68
N PHE A 45 27.45 31.71 32.35
CA PHE A 45 28.59 32.15 31.53
C PHE A 45 28.49 33.59 31.01
N ILE A 46 27.29 34.08 30.67
CA ILE A 46 27.15 35.40 30.05
C ILE A 46 26.93 36.50 31.10
N TYR A 47 26.16 36.22 32.17
CA TYR A 47 25.83 37.21 33.22
C TYR A 47 26.23 36.77 34.64
N PRO A 48 27.52 36.49 34.92
CA PRO A 48 27.97 36.01 36.24
C PRO A 48 27.84 37.05 37.37
N GLN A 49 27.55 38.31 37.06
CA GLN A 49 27.53 39.45 38.00
C GLN A 49 26.11 39.81 38.48
N TRP A 50 25.08 39.27 37.83
CA TRP A 50 23.68 39.66 38.06
C TRP A 50 22.98 38.82 39.14
N LEU A 51 23.52 37.67 39.53
CA LEU A 51 23.00 36.87 40.64
C LEU A 51 24.06 36.68 41.73
N PRO A 52 23.72 36.92 43.01
CA PRO A 52 24.58 36.51 44.11
C PRO A 52 24.82 34.99 44.02
N SER A 53 26.08 34.59 44.18
CA SER A 53 26.57 33.22 43.94
C SER A 53 25.81 32.12 44.71
N GLY A 54 25.20 32.47 45.85
CA GLY A 54 24.31 31.58 46.60
C GLY A 54 23.00 31.27 45.89
N LEU A 55 22.38 32.26 45.24
CA LEU A 55 21.09 32.10 44.56
C LEU A 55 21.23 31.31 43.25
N ALA A 56 22.33 31.53 42.52
CA ALA A 56 22.66 30.76 41.33
C ALA A 56 22.90 29.27 41.65
N THR A 57 23.55 28.98 42.78
CA THR A 57 23.77 27.61 43.25
C THR A 57 22.46 26.94 43.67
N MET A 58 21.58 27.66 44.37
CA MET A 58 20.24 27.17 44.72
C MET A 58 19.37 26.91 43.49
N ALA A 59 19.36 27.83 42.52
CA ALA A 59 18.63 27.67 41.27
C ALA A 59 19.13 26.46 40.46
N PHE A 60 20.44 26.21 40.47
CA PHE A 60 21.03 25.03 39.82
C PHE A 60 20.56 23.72 40.48
N TRP A 61 20.58 23.63 41.81
CA TRP A 61 20.10 22.45 42.53
C TRP A 61 18.59 22.26 42.37
N ILE A 62 17.79 23.33 42.44
CA ILE A 62 16.34 23.27 42.21
C ILE A 62 16.06 22.82 40.77
N GLY A 63 16.81 23.33 39.79
CA GLY A 63 16.72 22.90 38.39
C GLY A 63 17.08 21.43 38.22
N LEU A 64 18.12 20.95 38.91
CA LEU A 64 18.56 19.55 38.87
C LEU A 64 17.55 18.61 39.54
N VAL A 65 16.94 19.01 40.66
CA VAL A 65 15.87 18.26 41.32
C VAL A 65 14.60 18.26 40.48
N ALA A 66 14.21 19.40 39.91
CA ALA A 66 13.07 19.48 38.99
C ALA A 66 13.30 18.64 37.73
N TRP A 67 14.54 18.62 37.21
CA TRP A 67 14.95 17.80 36.08
C TRP A 67 14.88 16.30 36.41
N GLY A 68 15.42 15.88 37.55
CA GLY A 68 15.32 14.50 38.02
C GLY A 68 13.88 14.07 38.28
N PHE A 69 13.05 14.97 38.82
CA PHE A 69 11.62 14.73 39.03
C PHE A 69 10.86 14.59 37.70
N LEU A 70 11.15 15.43 36.71
CA LEU A 70 10.58 15.34 35.37
C LEU A 70 11.00 14.04 34.67
N ILE A 71 12.26 13.62 34.80
CA ILE A 71 12.75 12.33 34.29
C ILE A 71 12.02 11.18 34.97
N TYR A 72 11.92 11.20 36.30
CA TYR A 72 11.25 10.16 37.07
C TYR A 72 9.76 10.06 36.71
N ARG A 73 9.08 11.21 36.53
CA ARG A 73 7.68 11.26 36.09
C ARG A 73 7.51 10.71 34.69
N ASN A 74 8.37 11.08 33.74
CA ASN A 74 8.34 10.53 32.39
C ASN A 74 8.60 9.01 32.38
N ILE A 75 9.58 8.52 33.15
CA ILE A 75 9.88 7.07 33.27
C ILE A 75 8.72 6.32 33.94
N ARG A 76 7.98 6.94 34.87
CA ARG A 76 6.78 6.33 35.48
C ARG A 76 5.53 6.37 34.59
N GLU A 77 5.39 7.37 33.74
CA GLU A 77 4.25 7.49 32.80
C GLU A 77 4.50 6.71 31.49
N LEU A 78 5.76 6.39 31.17
CA LEU A 78 6.16 5.51 30.07
C LEU A 78 5.56 4.10 30.11
N PRO A 79 5.57 3.32 31.22
CA PRO A 79 5.04 1.96 31.21
C PRO A 79 3.56 1.90 30.81
N GLU A 80 2.72 2.86 31.16
CA GLU A 80 1.29 2.82 30.81
C GLU A 80 1.03 3.08 29.30
N ILE A 81 1.99 3.69 28.59
CA ILE A 81 1.92 3.96 27.14
C ILE A 81 2.79 2.97 26.33
N VAL A 82 3.81 2.38 26.96
CA VAL A 82 4.78 1.45 26.37
C VAL A 82 4.42 -0.03 26.63
N PHE A 83 3.47 -0.32 27.51
CA PHE A 83 2.79 -1.61 27.53
C PHE A 83 1.57 -1.58 26.58
N PRO A 84 1.72 -1.93 25.29
CA PRO A 84 0.57 -2.49 24.59
C PRO A 84 0.10 -3.70 25.41
N ARG A 85 -1.20 -3.94 25.39
CA ARG A 85 -1.90 -5.08 25.99
C ARG A 85 -1.00 -6.31 26.14
N ALA A 86 -1.04 -6.93 27.32
CA ALA A 86 -0.39 -8.20 27.62
C ALA A 86 -0.30 -9.07 26.36
N VAL A 87 0.93 -9.28 25.91
CA VAL A 87 1.27 -10.16 24.79
C VAL A 87 0.48 -11.45 25.00
N SER A 88 -0.53 -11.68 24.16
CA SER A 88 -1.08 -13.02 24.02
C SER A 88 0.11 -13.91 23.71
N GLU A 89 0.31 -14.99 24.46
CA GLU A 89 1.44 -15.90 24.25
C GLU A 89 1.37 -16.63 22.88
N GLU A 90 0.34 -16.36 22.08
CA GLU A 90 0.26 -16.81 20.70
C GLU A 90 1.28 -16.06 19.83
N PRO A 91 2.13 -16.80 19.10
CA PRO A 91 3.16 -16.21 18.26
C PRO A 91 2.51 -15.32 17.20
N ASP A 92 2.94 -14.07 17.11
CA ASP A 92 2.47 -13.12 16.12
C ASP A 92 2.73 -13.68 14.70
N VAL A 93 1.65 -14.05 14.01
CA VAL A 93 1.69 -14.66 12.66
C VAL A 93 1.73 -13.57 11.58
N PHE A 94 1.48 -12.30 11.93
CA PHE A 94 1.43 -11.20 10.97
C PHE A 94 2.76 -10.99 10.20
N PRO A 95 3.95 -11.03 10.84
CA PRO A 95 5.22 -10.94 10.11
C PRO A 95 5.41 -12.06 9.08
N ALA A 96 4.92 -13.27 9.37
CA ALA A 96 4.96 -14.38 8.43
C ALA A 96 4.01 -14.15 7.24
N ALA A 97 2.82 -13.61 7.49
CA ALA A 97 1.87 -13.20 6.45
C ALA A 97 2.46 -12.12 5.53
N GLN A 98 3.08 -11.09 6.10
CA GLN A 98 3.74 -10.04 5.33
C GLN A 98 4.87 -10.59 4.45
N GLN A 99 5.68 -11.51 4.97
CA GLN A 99 6.73 -12.15 4.17
C GLN A 99 6.15 -12.98 3.03
N ALA A 100 5.04 -13.70 3.26
CA ALA A 100 4.35 -14.44 2.21
C ALA A 100 3.78 -13.50 1.13
N TYR A 101 3.25 -12.33 1.53
CA TYR A 101 2.76 -11.30 0.62
C TYR A 101 3.88 -10.77 -0.28
N LEU A 102 5.03 -10.43 0.31
CA LEU A 102 6.19 -9.92 -0.43
C LEU A 102 6.80 -10.97 -1.35
N LYS A 103 6.64 -12.27 -1.04
CA LYS A 103 7.04 -13.39 -1.91
C LYS A 103 6.03 -13.67 -3.04
N GLY A 104 4.90 -12.99 -3.07
CA GLY A 104 3.82 -13.21 -4.05
C GLY A 104 2.98 -14.47 -3.77
N ASN A 105 3.09 -15.06 -2.58
CA ASN A 105 2.35 -16.26 -2.20
C ASN A 105 0.95 -15.87 -1.66
N TRP A 106 0.05 -15.46 -2.55
CA TRP A 106 -1.26 -14.91 -2.19
C TRP A 106 -2.12 -15.86 -1.35
N LYS A 107 -2.18 -17.14 -1.72
CA LYS A 107 -2.99 -18.15 -1.01
C LYS A 107 -2.52 -18.37 0.44
N VAL A 108 -1.22 -18.44 0.65
CA VAL A 108 -0.62 -18.60 1.98
C VAL A 108 -0.82 -17.32 2.79
N THR A 109 -0.66 -16.17 2.15
CA THR A 109 -0.89 -14.86 2.78
C THR A 109 -2.32 -14.74 3.31
N GLU A 110 -3.30 -15.08 2.48
CA GLU A 110 -4.72 -15.04 2.85
C GLU A 110 -5.03 -15.98 4.02
N GLN A 111 -4.47 -17.19 4.03
CA GLN A 111 -4.62 -18.12 5.16
C GLN A 111 -4.06 -17.52 6.44
N LEU A 112 -2.80 -17.06 6.42
CA LEU A 112 -2.14 -16.49 7.60
C LEU A 112 -2.84 -15.21 8.08
N LEU A 113 -3.38 -14.38 7.18
CA LEU A 113 -4.14 -13.19 7.55
C LEU A 113 -5.49 -13.54 8.18
N ASN A 114 -6.19 -14.56 7.67
CA ASN A 114 -7.42 -15.05 8.30
C ASN A 114 -7.16 -15.63 9.69
N ASP A 115 -6.02 -16.32 9.88
CA ASP A 115 -5.61 -16.82 11.21
C ASP A 115 -5.36 -15.65 12.19
N VAL A 116 -4.72 -14.58 11.74
CA VAL A 116 -4.52 -13.35 12.55
C VAL A 116 -5.87 -12.70 12.88
N LEU A 117 -6.76 -12.56 11.90
CA LEU A 117 -8.08 -11.95 12.09
C LEU A 117 -9.02 -12.80 12.95
N ALA A 118 -8.81 -14.12 13.02
CA ALA A 118 -9.54 -14.99 13.93
C ALA A 118 -9.23 -14.67 15.40
N ILE A 119 -8.01 -14.22 15.69
CA ILE A 119 -7.59 -13.77 17.02
C ILE A 119 -8.04 -12.32 17.24
N GLU A 120 -7.63 -11.40 16.37
CA GLU A 120 -7.98 -9.98 16.44
C GLU A 120 -8.73 -9.53 15.18
N HIS A 121 -10.05 -9.63 15.23
CA HIS A 121 -10.95 -9.34 14.10
C HIS A 121 -10.89 -7.89 13.60
N ARG A 122 -10.34 -6.97 14.40
CA ARG A 122 -10.35 -5.53 14.14
C ARG A 122 -8.95 -4.94 13.97
N ASP A 123 -7.98 -5.77 13.59
CA ASP A 123 -6.61 -5.34 13.35
C ASP A 123 -6.48 -4.60 12.00
N PRO A 124 -6.25 -3.26 11.98
CA PRO A 124 -6.17 -2.50 10.74
C PRO A 124 -5.08 -2.97 9.74
N PRO A 125 -3.83 -3.25 10.14
CA PRO A 125 -2.80 -3.71 9.22
C PRO A 125 -3.11 -5.07 8.58
N ALA A 126 -3.67 -6.04 9.32
CA ALA A 126 -4.11 -7.31 8.75
C ALA A 126 -5.23 -7.12 7.71
N LEU A 127 -6.23 -6.29 8.02
CA LEU A 127 -7.33 -5.99 7.10
C LEU A 127 -6.84 -5.26 5.84
N LEU A 128 -5.97 -4.24 5.98
CA LEU A 128 -5.41 -3.51 4.84
C LEU A 128 -4.59 -4.43 3.91
N LEU A 129 -3.78 -5.32 4.48
CA LEU A 129 -3.00 -6.27 3.69
C LEU A 129 -3.92 -7.26 2.96
N LEU A 130 -5.00 -7.71 3.61
CA LEU A 130 -5.99 -8.61 3.01
C LEU A 130 -6.73 -7.94 1.84
N ALA A 131 -7.11 -6.66 1.97
CA ALA A 131 -7.67 -5.88 0.86
C ALA A 131 -6.71 -5.83 -0.33
N GLY A 132 -5.42 -5.62 -0.07
CA GLY A 132 -4.38 -5.67 -1.10
C GLY A 132 -4.27 -7.02 -1.78
N VAL A 133 -4.39 -8.14 -1.04
CA VAL A 133 -4.43 -9.49 -1.61
C VAL A 133 -5.66 -9.66 -2.50
N TYR A 134 -6.85 -9.25 -2.05
CA TYR A 134 -8.08 -9.34 -2.83
C TYR A 134 -8.00 -8.58 -4.15
N ARG A 135 -7.45 -7.36 -4.13
CA ARG A 135 -7.20 -6.56 -5.34
C ARG A 135 -6.26 -7.26 -6.33
N ILE A 136 -5.18 -7.89 -5.85
CA ILE A 136 -4.23 -8.61 -6.72
C ILE A 136 -4.85 -9.90 -7.28
N THR A 137 -5.73 -10.55 -6.52
CA THR A 137 -6.46 -11.74 -6.98
C THR A 137 -7.74 -11.42 -7.76
N GLU A 138 -7.94 -10.16 -8.16
CA GLU A 138 -9.10 -9.68 -8.93
C GLU A 138 -10.47 -9.90 -8.24
N ARG A 139 -10.48 -10.09 -6.92
CA ARG A 139 -11.69 -10.23 -6.09
C ARG A 139 -12.15 -8.86 -5.58
N TYR A 140 -12.56 -8.00 -6.49
CA TYR A 140 -12.84 -6.59 -6.18
C TYR A 140 -14.05 -6.39 -5.27
N GLU A 141 -15.10 -7.21 -5.39
CA GLU A 141 -16.28 -7.13 -4.52
C GLU A 141 -15.92 -7.39 -3.04
N SER A 142 -15.09 -8.41 -2.80
CA SER A 142 -14.61 -8.75 -1.46
C SER A 142 -13.71 -7.65 -0.90
N ALA A 143 -12.87 -7.04 -1.74
CA ALA A 143 -12.04 -5.91 -1.35
C ALA A 143 -12.89 -4.69 -0.97
N GLU A 144 -13.92 -4.36 -1.75
CA GLU A 144 -14.78 -3.20 -1.49
C GLU A 144 -15.57 -3.37 -0.18
N MET A 145 -16.13 -4.55 0.06
CA MET A 145 -16.81 -4.87 1.33
C MET A 145 -15.87 -4.72 2.52
N LEU A 146 -14.64 -5.20 2.40
CA LEU A 146 -13.65 -5.11 3.47
C LEU A 146 -13.22 -3.66 3.72
N MET A 147 -13.02 -2.85 2.66
CA MET A 147 -12.70 -1.42 2.79
C MET A 147 -13.83 -0.62 3.46
N LYS A 148 -15.10 -0.97 3.19
CA LYS A 148 -16.25 -0.38 3.89
C LYS A 148 -16.25 -0.70 5.37
N GLU A 149 -15.89 -1.93 5.74
CA GLU A 149 -15.82 -2.33 7.15
C GLU A 149 -14.65 -1.65 7.88
N ILE A 150 -13.46 -1.58 7.26
CA ILE A 150 -12.31 -0.84 7.82
C ILE A 150 -12.67 0.64 8.08
N GLY A 151 -13.37 1.29 7.14
CA GLY A 151 -13.78 2.68 7.28
C GLY A 151 -14.76 2.95 8.44
N ARG A 152 -15.33 1.92 9.05
CA ARG A 152 -16.23 2.03 10.22
C ARG A 152 -15.52 1.79 11.55
N LEU A 153 -14.26 1.34 11.52
CA LEU A 153 -13.48 1.04 12.71
C LEU A 153 -12.77 2.31 13.21
N GLU A 154 -13.09 2.75 14.44
CA GLU A 154 -12.38 3.86 15.09
C GLU A 154 -10.86 3.59 15.23
N VAL A 155 -10.48 2.31 15.34
CA VAL A 155 -9.06 1.88 15.41
C VAL A 155 -8.32 2.15 14.10
N ALA A 156 -9.02 2.22 12.97
CA ALA A 156 -8.45 2.48 11.66
C ALA A 156 -8.18 3.96 11.39
N ASP A 157 -8.65 4.88 12.26
CA ASP A 157 -8.43 6.33 12.08
C ASP A 157 -6.95 6.70 12.05
N GLY A 158 -6.10 5.97 12.77
CA GLY A 158 -4.64 6.14 12.75
C GLY A 158 -3.98 5.77 11.41
N TRP A 159 -4.69 5.05 10.55
CA TRP A 159 -4.23 4.50 9.26
C TRP A 159 -4.95 5.15 8.07
N PHE A 160 -5.52 6.34 8.25
CA PHE A 160 -6.35 6.99 7.24
C PHE A 160 -5.64 7.19 5.88
N LEU A 161 -4.32 7.41 5.89
CA LEU A 161 -3.53 7.57 4.66
C LEU A 161 -3.46 6.25 3.90
N GLU A 162 -3.20 5.15 4.59
CA GLU A 162 -3.11 3.82 4.02
C GLU A 162 -4.48 3.35 3.51
N VAL A 163 -5.55 3.62 4.28
CA VAL A 163 -6.93 3.35 3.87
C VAL A 163 -7.29 4.12 2.60
N ALA A 164 -7.04 5.43 2.55
CA ALA A 164 -7.31 6.25 1.37
C ALA A 164 -6.49 5.80 0.15
N ALA A 165 -5.21 5.47 0.36
CA ALA A 165 -4.33 4.99 -0.70
C ALA A 165 -4.76 3.60 -1.24
N GLU A 166 -5.27 2.71 -0.40
CA GLU A 166 -5.79 1.41 -0.86
C GLU A 166 -7.13 1.58 -1.57
N GLN A 167 -8.03 2.43 -1.07
CA GLN A 167 -9.30 2.74 -1.75
C GLN A 167 -9.06 3.27 -3.17
N GLN A 168 -8.15 4.24 -3.33
CA GLN A 168 -7.80 4.77 -4.64
C GLN A 168 -7.23 3.69 -5.59
N ARG A 169 -6.38 2.79 -5.07
CA ARG A 169 -5.82 1.68 -5.87
C ARG A 169 -6.89 0.67 -6.27
N LEU A 170 -7.89 0.46 -5.43
CA LEU A 170 -9.02 -0.42 -5.72
C LEU A 170 -9.91 0.20 -6.81
N GLU A 171 -10.29 1.47 -6.69
CA GLU A 171 -11.09 2.19 -7.69
C GLU A 171 -10.42 2.18 -9.07
N GLN A 172 -9.11 2.45 -9.12
CA GLN A 172 -8.34 2.39 -10.35
C GLN A 172 -8.31 0.99 -10.98
N ALA A 173 -8.24 -0.06 -10.17
CA ALA A 173 -8.23 -1.44 -10.65
C ALA A 173 -9.60 -1.83 -11.24
N ILE A 174 -10.69 -1.44 -10.57
CA ILE A 174 -12.07 -1.67 -11.03
C ILE A 174 -12.33 -0.94 -12.34
N GLU A 175 -11.97 0.34 -12.43
CA GLU A 175 -12.19 1.12 -13.66
C GLU A 175 -11.39 0.55 -14.82
N LYS A 176 -10.13 0.14 -14.59
CA LYS A 176 -9.31 -0.51 -15.61
C LYS A 176 -9.93 -1.81 -16.10
N GLN A 177 -10.48 -2.63 -15.20
CA GLN A 177 -11.19 -3.85 -15.59
C GLN A 177 -12.41 -3.54 -16.45
N ARG A 178 -13.22 -2.55 -16.02
CA ARG A 178 -14.40 -2.12 -16.77
C ARG A 178 -14.08 -1.63 -18.17
N LEU A 179 -13.01 -0.84 -18.32
CA LEU A 179 -12.54 -0.36 -19.62
C LEU A 179 -12.09 -1.54 -20.51
N ALA A 180 -11.31 -2.48 -19.96
CA ALA A 180 -10.89 -3.67 -20.69
C ALA A 180 -12.08 -4.54 -21.14
N GLU A 181 -13.13 -4.65 -20.30
CA GLU A 181 -14.37 -5.34 -20.67
C GLU A 181 -15.12 -4.63 -21.80
N SER A 182 -15.17 -3.29 -21.80
CA SER A 182 -15.80 -2.52 -22.89
C SER A 182 -15.03 -2.60 -24.21
N GLU A 183 -13.70 -2.52 -24.18
CA GLU A 183 -12.86 -2.65 -25.38
C GLU A 183 -13.03 -4.04 -26.03
N MET A 184 -13.06 -5.10 -25.22
CA MET A 184 -13.33 -6.46 -25.70
C MET A 184 -14.76 -6.66 -26.25
N ALA A 185 -15.73 -5.86 -25.82
CA ALA A 185 -17.09 -5.91 -26.33
C ALA A 185 -17.20 -5.25 -27.71
N ASP A 186 -16.60 -4.06 -27.87
CA ASP A 186 -16.56 -3.33 -29.14
C ASP A 186 -15.80 -4.10 -30.23
N GLU A 187 -14.71 -4.78 -29.87
CA GLU A 187 -13.96 -5.64 -30.80
C GLU A 187 -14.80 -6.83 -31.30
N LYS A 188 -15.59 -7.45 -30.42
CA LYS A 188 -16.46 -8.58 -30.78
C LYS A 188 -17.64 -8.16 -31.65
N GLU A 189 -18.23 -7.00 -31.41
CA GLU A 189 -19.29 -6.46 -32.29
C GLU A 189 -18.71 -6.14 -33.68
N THR A 190 -17.52 -5.53 -33.74
CA THR A 190 -16.87 -5.19 -35.01
C THR A 190 -16.44 -6.44 -35.81
N GLU A 191 -16.01 -7.51 -35.14
CA GLU A 191 -15.65 -8.78 -35.79
C GLU A 191 -16.90 -9.54 -36.28
N SER A 192 -17.99 -9.53 -35.50
CA SER A 192 -19.29 -10.10 -35.90
C SER A 192 -19.86 -9.41 -37.14
N ASP A 193 -19.85 -8.07 -37.19
CA ASP A 193 -20.31 -7.30 -38.34
C ASP A 193 -19.46 -7.55 -39.60
N ARG A 194 -18.17 -7.83 -39.41
CA ARG A 194 -17.24 -8.15 -40.51
C ARG A 194 -17.43 -9.55 -41.05
N GLU A 195 -17.66 -10.55 -40.19
CA GLU A 195 -17.98 -11.92 -40.62
C GLU A 195 -19.35 -12.00 -41.32
N GLU A 196 -20.34 -11.23 -40.88
CA GLU A 196 -21.66 -11.17 -41.54
C GLU A 196 -21.56 -10.51 -42.92
N SER A 197 -20.79 -9.43 -43.06
CA SER A 197 -20.51 -8.77 -44.35
C SER A 197 -19.74 -9.66 -45.34
N GLU A 198 -18.85 -10.54 -44.86
CA GLU A 198 -18.14 -11.50 -45.72
C GLU A 198 -19.02 -12.69 -46.15
N ARG A 199 -20.01 -13.09 -45.35
CA ARG A 199 -20.98 -14.15 -45.72
C ARG A 199 -22.06 -13.67 -46.69
N GLU A 200 -22.39 -12.38 -46.70
CA GLU A 200 -23.41 -11.80 -47.58
C GLU A 200 -22.90 -11.46 -48.99
N LYS A 201 -21.62 -11.67 -49.29
CA LYS A 201 -21.07 -11.42 -50.62
C LYS A 201 -21.68 -12.42 -51.62
N PRO A 202 -22.51 -11.97 -52.60
CA PRO A 202 -23.13 -12.88 -53.55
C PRO A 202 -22.03 -13.46 -54.46
N ASP A 203 -22.00 -14.79 -54.59
CA ASP A 203 -21.23 -15.50 -55.61
C ASP A 203 -21.78 -15.10 -56.99
N HIS A 204 -21.31 -13.97 -57.52
CA HIS A 204 -21.51 -13.61 -58.92
C HIS A 204 -20.57 -14.44 -59.80
N ARG A 205 -20.86 -15.74 -59.86
CA ARG A 205 -20.48 -16.59 -60.99
C ARG A 205 -21.32 -16.15 -62.19
N ALA A 206 -20.72 -15.30 -63.02
CA ALA A 206 -21.34 -14.75 -64.22
C ALA A 206 -21.89 -15.87 -65.14
N PRO A 207 -23.11 -15.74 -65.68
CA PRO A 207 -23.58 -16.62 -66.74
C PRO A 207 -22.99 -16.12 -68.07
N GLN A 208 -22.08 -16.92 -68.67
CA GLN A 208 -21.79 -16.80 -70.09
C GLN A 208 -23.03 -17.29 -70.85
N GLN A 209 -23.72 -16.39 -71.55
CA GLN A 209 -24.75 -16.73 -72.53
C GLN A 209 -24.19 -16.63 -73.95
N ASP A 210 -24.47 -17.71 -74.68
CA ASP A 210 -24.13 -18.00 -76.06
C ASP A 210 -24.53 -16.94 -77.07
N THR A 211 -23.70 -16.75 -78.11
CA THR A 211 -24.20 -16.67 -79.49
C THR A 211 -23.15 -17.24 -80.45
N SER A 212 -23.43 -18.40 -81.06
CA SER A 212 -23.25 -18.64 -82.49
C SER A 212 -23.56 -20.11 -82.79
N ALA A 213 -24.69 -20.36 -83.44
CA ALA A 213 -25.05 -21.64 -84.02
C ALA A 213 -25.42 -21.44 -85.50
N ALA A 214 -24.57 -21.97 -86.38
CA ALA A 214 -24.84 -22.49 -87.72
C ALA A 214 -23.48 -23.00 -88.25
N ASP A 215 -23.14 -24.28 -88.05
CA ASP A 215 -23.51 -25.40 -88.92
C ASP A 215 -22.96 -25.22 -90.37
N LEU A 216 -21.89 -25.95 -90.69
CA LEU A 216 -21.87 -26.96 -91.76
C LEU A 216 -20.46 -27.60 -91.88
N THR A 217 -20.47 -28.92 -91.72
CA THR A 217 -19.58 -29.98 -92.23
C THR A 217 -18.57 -29.62 -93.32
N GLU A 218 -17.31 -30.07 -93.22
CA GLU A 218 -16.77 -31.31 -93.83
C GLU A 218 -15.21 -31.31 -93.86
N SER A 219 -14.62 -32.44 -93.42
CA SER A 219 -13.48 -33.19 -94.01
C SER A 219 -12.10 -32.56 -94.26
N GLY A 220 -11.05 -33.32 -93.87
CA GLY A 220 -9.66 -33.19 -94.36
C GLY A 220 -8.64 -33.01 -93.23
N ASP A 221 -8.11 -34.09 -92.63
CA ASP A 221 -6.83 -34.72 -93.02
C ASP A 221 -5.71 -33.70 -93.31
N ASP A 222 -4.73 -33.58 -92.40
CA ASP A 222 -3.32 -33.94 -92.66
C ASP A 222 -2.34 -33.46 -91.56
N GLN A 223 -1.56 -34.43 -91.07
CA GLN A 223 -0.11 -34.42 -90.88
C GLN A 223 0.63 -33.48 -89.89
N GLN A 224 1.32 -34.20 -88.97
CA GLN A 224 2.79 -34.21 -88.74
C GLN A 224 3.45 -33.28 -87.70
N GLY A 225 4.40 -33.91 -86.97
CA GLY A 225 5.51 -33.31 -86.22
C GLY A 225 5.28 -33.35 -84.70
N MET A 226 5.70 -34.33 -83.90
CA MET A 226 7.00 -35.02 -83.76
C MET A 226 8.15 -34.08 -83.36
N ALA A 227 8.65 -34.29 -82.13
CA ALA A 227 9.97 -33.98 -81.54
C ALA A 227 9.74 -33.41 -80.12
N ALA A 228 9.93 -34.22 -79.06
CA ALA A 228 11.18 -34.69 -78.46
C ALA A 228 11.59 -33.81 -77.28
#